data_AF-A0A0Q4ETF7-F1
#
_entry.id   AF-A0A0Q4ETF7-F1
#
_cell.length_a   1.000
_cell.length_b   1.000
_cell.length_c   1.000
_cell.angle_alpha   90.00
_cell.angle_beta   90.00
_cell.angle_gamma   90.00
#
_symmetry.space_group_name_H-M   'P 1'
#
loop_
_entity.id
_entity.type
_entity.pdbx_description
1 polymer ?
#
loop_
_entity_poly.entity_id
_entity_poly.type
_entity_poly.pdbx_seq_one_letter_code
_entity_poly.pdbx_strand_id
1 'polypeptide(L)' 'MAASVPIDVYSWGAKTLRFHRCSECGCVTHWTKVDPAIDRIGINARLMAPDILATTRIRRLDSEDTGLYLDA' A
#
# COMPACT_ATOMS: atom_id res chain seq x y z
N MET A 1 -20.31 9.52 -15.12
CA MET A 1 -19.18 8.70 -15.61
C MET A 1 -18.04 8.92 -14.64
N ALA A 2 -17.60 7.91 -13.89
CA ALA A 2 -16.42 8.07 -13.05
C ALA A 2 -15.21 8.18 -13.99
N ALA A 3 -14.48 9.28 -13.94
CA ALA A 3 -13.22 9.38 -14.64
C ALA A 3 -12.33 8.22 -14.17
N SER A 4 -11.81 7.42 -15.11
CA SER A 4 -10.77 6.46 -14.78
C SER A 4 -9.57 7.28 -14.34
N VAL A 5 -9.33 7.37 -13.04
CA VAL A 5 -8.14 8.05 -12.51
C VAL A 5 -6.93 7.36 -13.16
N PRO A 6 -6.08 8.09 -13.90
CA PRO A 6 -4.95 7.48 -14.56
C PRO A 6 -3.94 7.02 -13.48
N ILE A 7 -3.78 5.70 -13.36
CA ILE A 7 -2.91 5.04 -12.39
C ILE A 7 -1.71 4.46 -13.12
N ASP A 8 -0.51 4.83 -12.67
CA ASP A 8 0.71 4.15 -13.08
C ASP A 8 1.00 3.01 -12.11
N VAL A 9 1.48 1.89 -12.66
CA VAL A 9 1.82 0.69 -11.89
C VAL A 9 3.31 0.40 -11.97
N TYR A 10 3.92 0.23 -10.80
CA TYR A 10 5.34 -0.09 -10.65
C TYR A 10 5.54 -1.41 -9.91
N SER A 11 6.51 -2.22 -10.33
CA SER A 11 6.92 -3.46 -9.68
C SER A 11 8.44 -3.59 -9.68
N TRP A 12 9.00 -4.07 -8.57
CA TRP A 12 10.45 -4.19 -8.37
C TRP A 12 10.81 -5.49 -7.64
N GLY A 13 12.11 -5.82 -7.60
CA GLY A 13 12.61 -7.03 -6.95
C GLY A 13 12.04 -8.30 -7.59
N ALA A 14 11.51 -9.21 -6.78
CA ALA A 14 10.85 -10.44 -7.24
C ALA A 14 9.52 -10.20 -8.01
N LYS A 15 9.09 -8.94 -8.18
CA LYS A 15 7.88 -8.55 -8.91
C LYS A 15 6.61 -9.25 -8.42
N THR A 16 6.50 -9.48 -7.11
CA THR A 16 5.32 -10.09 -6.47
C THR A 16 4.27 -9.06 -6.01
N LEU A 17 4.61 -7.77 -6.05
CA LEU A 17 3.76 -6.64 -5.69
C LEU A 17 3.64 -5.65 -6.86
N ARG A 18 2.47 -5.05 -6.98
CA ARG A 18 2.17 -3.90 -7.85
C ARG A 18 1.91 -2.68 -6.97
N PHE A 19 2.72 -1.64 -7.11
CA PHE A 19 2.52 -0.35 -6.48
C PHE A 19 1.75 0.57 -7.42
N HIS A 20 0.61 1.08 -6.97
CA HIS A 20 -0.27 1.94 -7.74
C HIS A 20 -0.09 3.38 -7.30
N ARG A 21 0.23 4.27 -8.23
CA ARG A 21 0.36 5.71 -7.96
C ARG A 21 -0.50 6.54 -8.90
N CYS A 22 -0.92 7.70 -8.41
CA CYS A 22 -1.54 8.71 -9.25
C CYS A 22 -0.53 9.18 -10.30
N SER A 23 -0.89 9.13 -11.58
CA SER A 23 -0.03 9.61 -12.66
C SER A 23 0.11 11.15 -12.66
N GLU A 24 -0.84 11.87 -12.06
CA GLU A 24 -0.82 13.33 -11.97
C GLU A 24 0.06 13.84 -10.83
N CYS A 25 -0.23 13.44 -9.59
CA CYS A 25 0.50 13.94 -8.41
C CYS A 25 1.63 13.02 -7.93
N GLY A 26 1.72 11.79 -8.46
CA GLY A 26 2.74 10.82 -8.09
C GLY A 26 2.54 10.11 -6.74
N CYS A 27 1.51 10.46 -5.96
CA CYS A 27 1.24 9.80 -4.68
C CYS A 27 0.95 8.30 -4.88
N VAL A 28 1.67 7.44 -4.16
CA VAL A 28 1.35 6.02 -4.06
C VAL A 28 0.10 5.85 -3.21
N THR A 29 -0.94 5.23 -3.77
CA THR A 29 -2.23 5.06 -3.10
C THR A 29 -2.31 3.73 -2.38
N HIS A 30 -1.91 2.66 -3.06
CA HIS A 30 -1.96 1.31 -2.53
C HIS A 30 -0.99 0.39 -3.25
N TRP A 31 -0.77 -0.79 -2.68
CA TRP A 31 -0.17 -1.92 -3.39
C TRP A 31 -1.13 -3.11 -3.41
N THR A 32 -1.03 -3.91 -4.47
CA THR A 32 -1.72 -5.20 -4.60
C THR A 32 -0.71 -6.32 -4.80
N LYS A 33 -1.11 -7.55 -4.49
CA LYS A 33 -0.38 -8.73 -4.93
C LYS A 33 -0.52 -8.89 -6.44
N VAL A 34 0.51 -9.47 -7.07
CA VAL A 34 0.44 -9.86 -8.48
C VAL A 34 -0.44 -11.08 -8.65
N ASP A 35 -0.30 -12.05 -7.74
CA ASP A 35 -1.15 -13.22 -7.63
C ASP A 35 -2.56 -12.81 -7.16
N PRO A 36 -3.59 -13.00 -8.00
CA PRO A 36 -4.96 -12.64 -7.66
C PRO A 36 -5.59 -13.54 -6.59
N ALA A 37 -4.99 -14.70 -6.29
CA ALA A 37 -5.48 -15.58 -5.22
C ALA A 37 -5.15 -15.05 -3.82
N ILE A 38 -4.22 -14.09 -3.70
CA ILE A 38 -3.84 -13.49 -2.42
C ILE A 38 -4.66 -12.22 -2.19
N ASP A 39 -5.72 -12.34 -1.40
CA ASP A 39 -6.58 -11.22 -1.00
C ASP A 39 -5.96 -10.38 0.13
N ARG A 40 -4.80 -9.78 -0.18
CA ARG A 40 -4.13 -8.84 0.70
C ARG A 40 -3.59 -7.66 -0.09
N ILE A 41 -3.97 -6.48 0.36
CA ILE A 41 -3.51 -5.19 -0.17
C ILE A 41 -2.94 -4.35 0.98
N GLY A 42 -2.22 -3.29 0.64
CA GLY A 42 -1.85 -2.26 1.61
C GLY A 42 -2.22 -0.89 1.09
N ILE A 43 -2.85 -0.10 1.95
CA ILE A 43 -3.28 1.26 1.66
C ILE A 43 -2.27 2.23 2.26
N ASN A 44 -1.94 3.29 1.54
CA ASN A 44 -1.15 4.38 2.08
C ASN A 44 -2.01 5.20 3.05
N ALA A 45 -1.93 4.86 4.33
CA ALA A 45 -2.70 5.54 5.38
C ALA A 45 -2.43 7.05 5.43
N ARG A 46 -1.28 7.55 4.95
CA ARG A 46 -0.99 9.00 4.89
C ARG A 46 -1.95 9.80 4.00
N LEU A 47 -2.74 9.13 3.16
CA LEU A 47 -3.79 9.74 2.33
C LEU A 47 -5.17 9.73 3.00
N MET A 48 -5.30 9.14 4.19
CA MET A 48 -6.52 9.19 5.00
C MET A 48 -6.63 10.53 5.74
N ALA A 49 -7.81 10.78 6.31
CA ALA A 49 -8.04 11.97 7.12
C ALA A 49 -7.05 12.00 8.32
N PRO A 50 -6.46 13.17 8.65
CA PRO A 50 -5.41 13.26 9.66
C PRO A 50 -5.84 12.80 11.06
N ASP A 51 -7.11 12.98 11.40
CA ASP A 51 -7.72 12.54 12.66
C ASP A 51 -7.67 11.01 12.81
N ILE A 52 -7.91 10.26 11.73
CA ILE A 52 -7.77 8.80 11.71
C ILE A 52 -6.33 8.41 12.07
N LEU A 53 -5.34 9.09 11.48
CA LEU A 53 -3.92 8.80 11.74
C LEU A 53 -3.51 9.14 13.17
N ALA A 54 -4.03 10.24 13.72
CA ALA A 54 -3.71 10.69 15.06
C ALA A 54 -4.18 9.71 16.16
N THR A 55 -5.28 8.99 15.92
CA THR A 55 -5.87 8.07 16.91
C THR A 55 -5.52 6.60 16.68
N THR A 56 -4.93 6.25 15.53
CA THR A 56 -4.68 4.85 15.17
C THR A 56 -3.43 4.29 15.85
N ARG A 57 -3.55 3.12 16.48
CA ARG A 57 -2.40 2.36 16.97
C ARG A 57 -1.52 1.91 15.80
N ILE A 58 -0.28 2.38 15.77
CA ILE A 58 0.72 1.95 14.79
C ILE A 58 1.49 0.76 15.33
N ARG A 59 1.48 -0.34 14.58
CA ARG A 59 2.28 -1.54 14.87
C ARG A 59 3.44 -1.63 13.87
N ARG A 60 4.65 -1.92 14.36
CA ARG A 60 5.83 -2.06 13.50
C ARG A 60 5.93 -3.50 13.02
N LEU A 61 6.05 -3.67 11.70
CA LEU A 61 6.27 -4.95 11.04
C LEU A 61 7.75 -5.05 10.67
N ASP A 62 8.40 -6.15 11.03
CA ASP A 62 9.70 -6.49 10.49
C ASP A 62 9.51 -7.09 9.09
N SER A 63 9.76 -6.27 8.06
CA SER A 63 9.59 -6.66 6.67
C SER A 63 10.83 -7.30 6.04
N GLU A 64 11.96 -7.34 6.76
CA GLU A 64 13.24 -7.78 6.22
C GLU A 64 13.54 -9.24 6.58
N ASP A 65 13.27 -9.65 7.82
CA ASP A 65 13.68 -10.96 8.32
C ASP A 65 12.46 -11.87 8.60
N THR A 66 11.62 -11.50 9.58
CA THR A 66 10.61 -12.41 10.12
C THR A 66 9.23 -12.30 9.47
N GLY A 67 8.88 -11.14 8.91
CA GLY A 67 7.51 -10.86 8.47
C GLY A 67 6.51 -10.76 9.64
N LEU A 68 7.00 -10.61 10.88
CA LEU A 68 6.19 -10.55 12.09
C LEU A 68 6.12 -9.12 12.64
N TYR A 69 5.13 -8.89 13.49
CA TYR A 69 5.03 -7.63 14.22
C TYR A 69 6.00 -7.62 15.41
N LEU A 70 6.68 -6.50 15.61
CA LEU A 70 7.67 -6.31 16.68
C LEU A 70 7.04 -6.15 18.07
N ASP A 71 5.71 -6.02 18.13
CA ASP A 71 4.93 -5.91 19.35
C ASP A 71 4.09 -7.18 19.63
N ALA A 72 4.50 -8.30 19.03
CA ALA A 72 3.96 -9.63 19.30
C ALA A 72 4.29 -10.10 20.72
#